data_AF-A0A9P1C308-F1
#
_entry.id   AF-A0A9P1C308-F1
#
_cell.length_a   1.000
_cell.length_b   1.000
_cell.length_c   1.000
_cell.angle_alpha   90.00
_cell.angle_beta   90.00
_cell.angle_gamma   90.00
#
_symmetry.space_group_name_H-M   'P 1'
#
loop_
_entity.id
_entity.type
_entity.pdbx_description
1 polymer ?
#
loop_
_entity_poly.entity_id
_entity_poly.type
_entity_poly.pdbx_seq_one_letter_code
_entity_poly.pdbx_strand_id
1 'polypeptide(L)'
;MFDFDFESLESELLENPENPFISLTVTGLDGSEYSFDVQRGCMVREVKASLEKLRGIPVFEQRLCRDFHELKDESFLHDGCELQLLRSVVNDAEWLEQCIKANKELVREAAMREVSVLAYAAEALRADQDFALDLVSGHGFALRYFSADVRANREVVLSAVQSAGSMLKCAEAGLKGDPEIVLAAVQHDAKALMHADPDLLHDTDFTMQAMATNRLVADYLLSLTLEGKVQAETKRKSEEAWQQGEADARDSGLTLESAHLQFLRNEALFLDSRSVDEFDRSHLAGAFSFAERSPMLARLVQEGEDLEQTANPALKQLVRFPNKAVIVYSDSGSDDLSLGYISRCVRVTQELRRACRRQPSLGHEKRIFRLIGGLNQWKRAGFPVHGDQRPLINDHILFEGGIHGYLNLENDI
;
A
#
# COMPACT_ATOMS: atom_id res chain seq x y z
N MET A 1 -14.99 34.37 -44.25
CA MET A 1 -15.13 35.85 -44.18
C MET A 1 -16.44 36.12 -43.48
N PHE A 2 -16.36 36.28 -42.16
CA PHE A 2 -17.24 37.08 -41.31
C PHE A 2 -16.48 37.14 -39.98
N ASP A 3 -15.57 38.11 -39.90
CA ASP A 3 -15.01 38.56 -38.62
C ASP A 3 -16.16 39.14 -37.82
N PHE A 4 -16.45 38.53 -36.66
CA PHE A 4 -17.31 39.12 -35.67
C PHE A 4 -16.40 39.91 -34.73
N ASP A 5 -16.37 41.21 -34.97
CA ASP A 5 -15.54 42.19 -34.29
C ASP A 5 -16.07 42.40 -32.86
N PHE A 6 -15.36 41.86 -31.88
CA PHE A 6 -15.69 42.01 -30.45
C PHE A 6 -15.33 43.40 -29.90
N GLU A 7 -14.66 44.27 -30.68
CA GLU A 7 -14.31 45.64 -30.26
C GLU A 7 -15.53 46.60 -30.23
N SER A 8 -16.70 46.17 -30.72
CA SER A 8 -17.90 47.02 -30.80
C SER A 8 -18.71 47.10 -29.50
N LEU A 9 -18.45 46.23 -28.51
CA LEU A 9 -19.17 46.21 -27.22
C LEU A 9 -18.50 47.05 -26.11
N GLU A 10 -17.45 47.80 -26.43
CA GLU A 10 -16.79 48.73 -25.50
C GLU A 10 -17.32 50.19 -25.57
N SER A 11 -18.34 50.48 -26.38
CA SER A 11 -18.72 51.87 -26.68
C SER A 11 -20.06 52.38 -26.14
N GLU A 12 -20.87 51.60 -25.42
CA GLU A 12 -22.15 52.08 -24.89
C GLU A 12 -22.47 51.57 -23.47
N LEU A 13 -21.69 52.01 -22.47
CA LEU A 13 -22.23 52.33 -21.15
C LEU A 13 -21.66 53.68 -20.71
N LEU A 14 -22.39 54.70 -21.11
CA LEU A 14 -22.21 56.13 -20.84
C LEU A 14 -22.01 56.45 -19.34
N GLU A 15 -20.87 57.09 -19.11
CA GLU A 15 -20.72 58.38 -18.42
C GLU A 15 -21.16 58.52 -16.96
N ASN A 16 -20.15 58.54 -16.09
CA ASN A 16 -20.03 59.63 -15.13
C ASN A 16 -18.58 60.16 -15.12
N PRO A 17 -18.26 61.27 -15.82
CA PRO A 17 -16.91 61.81 -15.95
C PRO A 17 -16.43 62.58 -14.71
N GLU A 18 -17.28 62.78 -13.70
CA GLU A 18 -16.92 63.55 -12.50
C GLU A 18 -16.30 62.72 -11.37
N ASN A 19 -16.42 61.38 -11.40
CA ASN A 19 -15.79 60.53 -10.39
C ASN A 19 -14.51 59.87 -10.95
N PRO A 20 -13.31 60.34 -10.56
CA PRO A 20 -12.04 59.75 -10.99
C PRO A 20 -11.76 58.41 -10.30
N PHE A 21 -12.65 57.95 -9.41
CA PHE A 21 -12.52 56.70 -8.68
C PHE A 21 -13.55 55.67 -9.12
N ILE A 22 -13.20 54.40 -8.98
CA ILE A 22 -14.09 53.24 -9.05
C ILE A 22 -14.12 52.57 -7.68
N SER A 23 -15.26 52.02 -7.31
CA SER A 23 -15.41 51.29 -6.05
C SER A 23 -15.22 49.81 -6.31
N LEU A 24 -14.29 49.20 -5.58
CA LEU A 24 -14.02 47.77 -5.65
C LEU A 24 -14.38 47.10 -4.33
N THR A 25 -14.95 45.91 -4.41
CA THR A 25 -15.15 45.02 -3.26
C THR A 25 -14.26 43.80 -3.44
N VAL A 26 -13.38 43.59 -2.47
CA VAL A 26 -12.57 42.39 -2.35
C VAL A 26 -13.15 41.56 -1.21
N THR A 27 -13.59 40.35 -1.51
CA THR A 27 -14.10 39.42 -0.50
C THR A 27 -13.00 38.42 -0.17
N GLY A 28 -12.63 38.36 1.11
CA GLY A 28 -11.79 37.31 1.67
C GLY A 28 -12.55 35.99 1.74
N LEU A 29 -11.81 34.89 1.74
CA LEU A 29 -12.39 33.55 1.88
C LEU A 29 -13.07 33.33 3.25
N ASP A 30 -12.73 34.13 4.25
CA ASP A 30 -13.36 34.18 5.57
C ASP A 30 -14.70 34.94 5.58
N GLY A 31 -15.16 35.42 4.42
CA GLY A 31 -16.36 36.25 4.28
C GLY A 31 -16.14 37.70 4.68
N SER A 32 -14.91 38.12 5.00
CA SER A 32 -14.59 39.52 5.23
C SER A 32 -14.67 40.29 3.91
N GLU A 33 -15.46 41.36 3.89
CA GLU A 33 -15.57 42.25 2.73
C GLU A 33 -14.70 43.50 2.94
N TYR A 34 -13.91 43.83 1.93
CA TYR A 34 -13.06 45.01 1.89
C TYR A 34 -13.48 45.88 0.72
N SER A 35 -14.12 47.00 1.01
CA SER A 35 -14.46 48.02 0.00
C SER A 35 -13.44 49.15 0.05
N PHE A 36 -12.89 49.51 -1.10
CA PHE A 36 -12.01 50.66 -1.23
C PHE A 36 -12.13 51.32 -2.60
N ASP A 37 -12.01 52.65 -2.61
CA ASP A 37 -12.07 53.46 -3.82
C ASP A 37 -10.67 53.60 -4.42
N VAL A 38 -10.52 53.19 -5.68
CA VAL A 38 -9.26 53.25 -6.43
C VAL A 38 -9.42 54.10 -7.68
N GLN A 39 -8.32 54.63 -8.22
CA GLN A 39 -8.39 55.43 -9.43
C GLN A 39 -8.93 54.62 -10.60
N ARG A 40 -9.78 55.24 -11.41
CA ARG A 40 -10.31 54.64 -12.63
C ARG A 40 -9.15 54.30 -13.58
N GLY A 41 -9.13 53.06 -14.10
CA GLY A 41 -8.01 52.53 -14.89
C GLY A 41 -6.89 51.92 -14.05
N CYS A 42 -7.14 51.63 -12.76
CA CYS A 42 -6.15 50.97 -11.91
C CYS A 42 -5.84 49.54 -12.39
N MET A 43 -4.65 49.10 -12.05
CA MET A 43 -4.18 47.74 -12.25
C MET A 43 -4.25 46.92 -10.95
N VAL A 44 -4.30 45.60 -11.09
CA VAL A 44 -4.33 44.64 -9.96
C VAL A 44 -3.21 44.89 -8.94
N ARG A 45 -2.00 45.27 -9.38
CA ARG A 45 -0.89 45.59 -8.47
C ARG A 45 -1.18 46.75 -7.49
N GLU A 46 -1.98 47.73 -7.90
CA GLU A 46 -2.32 48.91 -7.08
C GLU A 46 -3.36 48.54 -6.02
N VAL A 47 -4.28 47.64 -6.37
CA VAL A 47 -5.23 47.01 -5.45
C VAL A 47 -4.48 46.16 -4.42
N LYS A 48 -3.49 45.36 -4.85
CA LYS A 48 -2.67 44.56 -3.94
C LYS A 48 -1.87 45.40 -2.93
N ALA A 49 -1.26 46.50 -3.39
CA ALA A 49 -0.55 47.42 -2.51
C ALA A 49 -1.49 48.08 -1.48
N SER A 50 -2.73 48.38 -1.89
CA SER A 50 -3.76 48.95 -1.01
C SER A 50 -4.20 47.94 0.07
N LEU A 51 -4.37 46.66 -0.31
CA LEU A 51 -4.67 45.58 0.61
C LEU A 51 -3.54 45.27 1.59
N GLU A 52 -2.28 45.33 1.15
CA GLU A 52 -1.10 45.15 2.02
C GLU A 52 -1.07 46.24 3.11
N LYS A 53 -1.33 47.50 2.73
CA LYS A 53 -1.40 48.61 3.69
C LYS A 53 -2.57 48.46 4.68
N LEU A 54 -3.70 47.92 4.23
CA LEU A 54 -4.91 47.77 5.05
C LEU A 54 -4.84 46.57 6.01
N ARG A 55 -4.23 45.45 5.58
CA ARG A 55 -4.27 44.16 6.31
C ARG A 55 -2.91 43.61 6.70
N GLY A 56 -1.81 44.19 6.23
CA GLY A 56 -0.46 43.69 6.47
C GLY A 56 -0.15 42.39 5.73
N ILE A 57 -0.95 42.00 4.73
CA ILE A 57 -0.72 40.81 3.91
C ILE A 57 0.27 41.19 2.82
N PRO A 58 1.49 40.61 2.78
CA PRO A 58 2.48 41.05 1.82
C PRO A 58 2.01 40.86 0.37
N VAL A 59 2.34 41.77 -0.56
CA VAL A 59 1.85 41.73 -1.95
C VAL A 59 2.13 40.40 -2.66
N PHE A 60 3.30 39.80 -2.42
CA PHE A 60 3.66 38.48 -2.98
C PHE A 60 2.82 37.32 -2.42
N GLU A 61 2.09 37.59 -1.33
CA GLU A 61 1.13 36.68 -0.73
C GLU A 61 -0.30 36.93 -1.18
N GLN A 62 -0.59 37.86 -2.09
CA GLN A 62 -1.97 38.13 -2.49
C GLN A 62 -2.29 37.55 -3.87
N ARG A 63 -3.34 36.73 -3.96
CA ARG A 63 -3.88 36.25 -5.25
C ARG A 63 -5.30 36.77 -5.41
N LEU A 64 -5.48 37.75 -6.29
CA LEU A 64 -6.78 38.34 -6.59
C LEU A 64 -7.39 37.62 -7.78
N CYS A 65 -8.59 37.09 -7.60
CA CYS A 65 -9.31 36.32 -8.60
C CYS A 65 -10.64 36.99 -8.96
N ARG A 66 -11.07 36.78 -10.20
CA ARG A 66 -12.44 37.08 -10.66
C ARG A 66 -12.98 35.83 -11.34
N ASP A 67 -14.20 35.41 -11.01
CA ASP A 67 -14.81 34.19 -11.55
C ASP A 67 -13.86 32.97 -11.47
N PHE A 68 -13.15 32.81 -10.35
CA PHE A 68 -12.16 31.75 -10.11
C PHE A 68 -10.88 31.82 -10.98
N HIS A 69 -10.65 32.90 -11.71
CA HIS A 69 -9.43 33.12 -12.49
C HIS A 69 -8.51 34.15 -11.83
N GLU A 70 -7.26 33.76 -11.56
CA GLU A 70 -6.23 34.66 -11.02
C GLU A 70 -5.89 35.75 -12.04
N LEU A 71 -5.94 37.01 -11.59
CA LEU A 71 -5.62 38.16 -12.41
C LEU A 71 -4.11 38.45 -12.35
N LYS A 72 -3.56 38.88 -13.49
CA LYS A 72 -2.16 39.33 -13.57
C LYS A 72 -2.04 40.74 -13.00
N ASP A 73 -0.86 41.08 -12.52
CA ASP A 73 -0.59 42.38 -11.90
C ASP A 73 -0.83 43.57 -12.85
N GLU A 74 -0.71 43.36 -14.16
CA GLU A 74 -0.95 44.35 -15.21
C GLU A 74 -2.41 44.39 -15.72
N SER A 75 -3.29 43.52 -15.22
CA SER A 75 -4.70 43.51 -15.63
C SER A 75 -5.42 44.75 -15.12
N PHE A 76 -6.20 45.39 -15.99
CA PHE A 76 -7.04 46.55 -15.66
C PHE A 76 -8.35 46.12 -14.99
N LEU A 77 -8.86 46.96 -14.10
CA LEU A 77 -10.12 46.75 -13.38
C LEU A 77 -11.16 47.82 -13.73
N HIS A 78 -12.43 47.42 -13.68
CA HIS A 78 -13.58 48.26 -13.99
C HIS A 78 -14.47 48.44 -12.75
N ASP A 79 -15.36 49.43 -12.81
CA ASP A 79 -16.26 49.78 -11.70
C ASP A 79 -17.26 48.65 -11.39
N GLY A 80 -17.48 48.39 -10.10
CA GLY A 80 -18.35 47.29 -9.65
C GLY A 80 -17.80 45.87 -9.83
N CYS A 81 -16.49 45.73 -10.12
CA CYS A 81 -15.84 44.42 -10.21
C CYS A 81 -15.73 43.77 -8.81
N GLU A 82 -16.29 42.59 -8.65
CA GLU A 82 -16.12 41.75 -7.45
C GLU A 82 -14.85 40.91 -7.57
N LEU A 83 -14.00 40.98 -6.55
CA LEU A 83 -12.73 40.27 -6.50
C LEU A 83 -12.69 39.34 -5.30
N GLN A 84 -12.11 38.15 -5.48
CA GLN A 84 -11.86 37.19 -4.41
C GLN A 84 -10.37 37.25 -4.03
N LEU A 85 -10.07 37.47 -2.75
CA LEU A 85 -8.70 37.39 -2.25
C LEU A 85 -8.39 35.97 -1.77
N LEU A 86 -7.63 35.25 -2.59
CA LEU A 86 -7.08 33.94 -2.29
C LEU A 86 -5.66 34.07 -1.73
N ARG A 87 -5.52 34.70 -0.55
CA ARG A 87 -4.53 34.33 0.50
C ARG A 87 -4.51 35.34 1.64
N SER A 88 -4.86 34.85 2.83
CA SER A 88 -4.63 35.43 4.15
C SER A 88 -4.01 34.34 5.03
N VAL A 89 -2.69 34.43 5.30
CA VAL A 89 -1.93 33.49 6.15
C VAL A 89 -1.77 32.08 5.57
N VAL A 90 -0.63 31.46 5.89
CA VAL A 90 -0.09 30.18 5.37
C VAL A 90 -1.00 28.94 5.63
N ASN A 91 -2.17 29.11 6.27
CA ASN A 91 -3.13 28.03 6.55
C ASN A 91 -4.24 27.85 5.48
N ASP A 92 -4.35 28.75 4.49
CA ASP A 92 -5.46 28.74 3.51
C ASP A 92 -5.34 27.70 2.39
N ALA A 93 -4.15 27.18 2.10
CA ALA A 93 -3.98 26.16 1.06
C ALA A 93 -4.68 24.85 1.46
N GLU A 94 -4.59 24.49 2.74
CA GLU A 94 -5.25 23.32 3.31
C GLU A 94 -6.77 23.52 3.39
N TRP A 95 -7.23 24.73 3.75
CA TRP A 95 -8.66 25.07 3.76
C TRP A 95 -9.27 25.09 2.36
N LEU A 96 -8.61 25.71 1.37
CA LEU A 96 -9.08 25.73 -0.02
C LEU A 96 -9.09 24.31 -0.61
N GLU A 97 -8.07 23.51 -0.29
CA GLU A 97 -8.04 22.09 -0.63
C GLU A 97 -9.22 21.35 0.04
N GLN A 98 -9.51 21.61 1.32
CA GLN A 98 -10.68 21.05 2.01
C GLN A 98 -12.01 21.49 1.37
N CYS A 99 -12.15 22.75 0.96
CA CYS A 99 -13.33 23.26 0.27
C CYS A 99 -13.53 22.61 -1.11
N ILE A 100 -12.46 22.46 -1.89
CA ILE A 100 -12.49 21.77 -3.18
C ILE A 100 -12.88 20.30 -2.98
N LYS A 101 -12.29 19.64 -1.99
CA LYS A 101 -12.59 18.25 -1.62
C LYS A 101 -14.02 18.06 -1.10
N ALA A 102 -14.61 19.09 -0.48
CA ALA A 102 -15.96 19.05 0.08
C ALA A 102 -17.04 19.53 -0.90
N ASN A 103 -16.68 20.14 -2.03
CA ASN A 103 -17.63 20.62 -3.02
C ASN A 103 -18.24 19.45 -3.82
N LYS A 104 -19.50 19.14 -3.55
CA LYS A 104 -20.23 17.99 -4.10
C LYS A 104 -20.32 18.04 -5.62
N GLU A 105 -20.65 19.19 -6.20
CA GLU A 105 -20.82 19.39 -7.63
C GLU A 105 -19.49 19.24 -8.38
N LEU A 106 -18.42 19.87 -7.88
CA LEU A 106 -17.09 19.80 -8.49
C LEU A 106 -16.53 18.38 -8.42
N VAL A 107 -16.63 17.72 -7.26
CA VAL A 107 -16.20 16.33 -7.09
C VAL A 107 -17.01 15.40 -7.99
N ARG A 108 -18.33 15.63 -8.14
CA ARG A 108 -19.18 14.87 -9.07
C ARG A 108 -18.68 14.98 -10.50
N GLU A 109 -18.49 16.19 -11.02
CA GLU A 109 -18.05 16.41 -12.40
C GLU A 109 -16.67 15.81 -12.69
N ALA A 110 -15.75 15.88 -11.71
CA ALA A 110 -14.45 15.27 -11.81
C ALA A 110 -14.54 13.73 -11.79
N ALA A 111 -15.33 13.17 -10.87
CA ALA A 111 -15.51 11.73 -10.72
C ALA A 111 -16.19 11.08 -11.95
N MET A 112 -17.07 11.80 -12.64
CA MET A 112 -17.67 11.36 -13.91
C MET A 112 -16.65 11.18 -15.04
N ARG A 113 -15.52 11.89 -14.99
CA ARG A 113 -14.41 11.74 -15.94
C ARG A 113 -13.40 10.71 -15.46
N GLU A 114 -13.04 10.79 -14.18
CA GLU A 114 -12.09 9.90 -13.54
C GLU A 114 -12.51 9.58 -12.10
N VAL A 115 -13.02 8.36 -11.90
CA VAL A 115 -13.55 7.91 -10.60
C VAL A 115 -12.50 7.92 -9.47
N SER A 116 -11.21 7.83 -9.80
CA SER A 116 -10.10 7.84 -8.83
C SER A 116 -10.03 9.12 -8.00
N VAL A 117 -10.57 10.23 -8.52
CA VAL A 117 -10.63 11.55 -7.85
C VAL A 117 -11.37 11.47 -6.52
N LEU A 118 -12.33 10.55 -6.37
CA LEU A 118 -13.05 10.33 -5.12
C LEU A 118 -12.14 9.98 -3.95
N ALA A 119 -10.94 9.43 -4.19
CA ALA A 119 -9.96 9.19 -3.13
C ALA A 119 -9.54 10.46 -2.38
N TYR A 120 -9.63 11.62 -3.05
CA TYR A 120 -9.26 12.91 -2.49
C TYR A 120 -10.45 13.64 -1.87
N ALA A 121 -11.70 13.22 -2.15
CA ALA A 121 -12.89 13.88 -1.64
C ALA A 121 -12.95 13.87 -0.10
N ALA A 122 -13.58 14.91 0.46
CA ALA A 122 -13.73 15.07 1.90
C ALA A 122 -14.46 13.86 2.49
N GLU A 123 -14.07 13.46 3.70
CA GLU A 123 -14.66 12.30 4.39
C GLU A 123 -16.17 12.39 4.50
N ALA A 124 -16.71 13.58 4.79
CA ALA A 124 -18.14 13.82 4.88
C ALA A 124 -18.86 13.48 3.57
N LEU A 125 -18.27 13.84 2.43
CA LEU A 125 -18.82 13.55 1.11
C LEU A 125 -18.67 12.07 0.74
N ARG A 126 -17.57 11.41 1.17
CA ARG A 126 -17.39 9.96 1.04
C ARG A 126 -18.29 9.15 1.99
N ALA A 127 -18.94 9.80 2.95
CA ALA A 127 -19.91 9.20 3.85
C ALA A 127 -21.37 9.56 3.49
N ASP A 128 -21.59 10.45 2.51
CA ASP A 128 -22.91 10.84 2.03
C ASP A 128 -23.53 9.72 1.17
N GLN A 129 -24.62 9.11 1.67
CA GLN A 129 -25.31 8.00 1.03
C GLN A 129 -26.03 8.41 -0.25
N ASP A 130 -26.63 9.61 -0.29
CA ASP A 130 -27.36 10.12 -1.47
C ASP A 130 -26.38 10.43 -2.60
N PHE A 131 -25.24 11.04 -2.25
CA PHE A 131 -24.16 11.27 -3.20
C PHE A 131 -23.59 9.97 -3.75
N ALA A 132 -23.38 8.98 -2.87
CA ALA A 132 -22.91 7.67 -3.29
C ALA A 132 -23.88 6.98 -4.24
N LEU A 133 -25.17 6.96 -3.90
CA LEU A 133 -26.23 6.32 -4.70
C LEU A 133 -26.31 6.91 -6.11
N ASP A 134 -26.33 8.24 -6.20
CA ASP A 134 -26.34 8.96 -7.48
C ASP A 134 -25.13 8.61 -8.35
N LEU A 135 -23.93 8.55 -7.76
CA LEU A 135 -22.71 8.28 -8.51
C LEU A 135 -22.56 6.82 -8.95
N VAL A 136 -22.88 5.86 -8.06
CA VAL A 136 -22.73 4.42 -8.36
C VAL A 136 -23.75 3.90 -9.37
N SER A 137 -24.88 4.58 -9.53
CA SER A 137 -25.94 4.21 -10.48
C SER A 137 -25.43 4.08 -11.93
N GLY A 138 -24.47 4.93 -12.32
CA GLY A 138 -23.80 4.87 -13.62
C GLY A 138 -22.34 4.40 -13.56
N HIS A 139 -21.71 4.44 -12.38
CA HIS A 139 -20.28 4.18 -12.19
C HIS A 139 -20.04 3.27 -10.98
N GLY A 140 -20.44 2.00 -11.05
CA GLY A 140 -20.36 1.07 -9.92
C GLY A 140 -18.98 1.01 -9.24
N PHE A 141 -17.88 1.22 -10.00
CA PHE A 141 -16.52 1.24 -9.45
C PHE A 141 -16.27 2.32 -8.38
N ALA A 142 -17.09 3.37 -8.34
CA ALA A 142 -17.02 4.44 -7.35
C ALA A 142 -17.23 3.93 -5.91
N LEU A 143 -17.97 2.83 -5.72
CA LEU A 143 -18.26 2.25 -4.41
C LEU A 143 -17.00 2.05 -3.54
N ARG A 144 -15.84 1.72 -4.15
CA ARG A 144 -14.59 1.46 -3.40
C ARG A 144 -14.03 2.67 -2.65
N TYR A 145 -14.42 3.88 -3.03
CA TYR A 145 -13.88 5.13 -2.44
C TYR A 145 -14.75 5.66 -1.30
N PHE A 146 -15.98 5.18 -1.17
CA PHE A 146 -16.90 5.58 -0.10
C PHE A 146 -16.58 4.89 1.23
N SER A 147 -17.08 5.48 2.32
CA SER A 147 -16.89 5.00 3.69
C SER A 147 -17.44 3.59 3.90
N ALA A 148 -17.00 2.93 4.96
CA ALA A 148 -17.52 1.61 5.34
C ALA A 148 -19.05 1.64 5.54
N ASP A 149 -19.59 2.71 6.15
CA ASP A 149 -21.03 2.87 6.39
C ASP A 149 -21.83 2.94 5.08
N VAL A 150 -21.32 3.64 4.07
CA VAL A 150 -21.93 3.66 2.73
C VAL A 150 -21.81 2.28 2.06
N ARG A 151 -20.67 1.59 2.22
CA ARG A 151 -20.47 0.22 1.73
C ARG A 151 -21.27 -0.84 2.50
N ALA A 152 -21.88 -0.46 3.62
CA ALA A 152 -22.86 -1.24 4.37
C ALA A 152 -24.31 -0.88 4.01
N ASN A 153 -24.55 0.18 3.23
CA ASN A 153 -25.88 0.52 2.77
C ASN A 153 -26.30 -0.43 1.63
N ARG A 154 -27.38 -1.17 1.89
CA ARG A 154 -27.93 -2.17 0.99
C ARG A 154 -28.26 -1.63 -0.41
N GLU A 155 -28.93 -0.47 -0.47
CA GLU A 155 -29.41 0.13 -1.72
C GLU A 155 -28.24 0.63 -2.58
N VAL A 156 -27.27 1.30 -1.96
CA VAL A 156 -26.04 1.77 -2.64
C VAL A 156 -25.26 0.59 -3.21
N VAL A 157 -25.05 -0.46 -2.43
CA VAL A 157 -24.34 -1.66 -2.88
C VAL A 157 -25.09 -2.37 -4.00
N LEU A 158 -26.41 -2.54 -3.87
CA LEU A 158 -27.23 -3.17 -4.91
C LEU A 158 -27.13 -2.41 -6.25
N SER A 159 -27.24 -1.08 -6.21
CA SER A 159 -27.06 -0.24 -7.40
C SER A 159 -25.65 -0.35 -7.99
N ALA A 160 -24.62 -0.40 -7.15
CA ALA A 160 -23.23 -0.51 -7.60
C ALA A 160 -22.93 -1.86 -8.27
N VAL A 161 -23.45 -2.98 -7.75
CA VAL A 161 -23.20 -4.31 -8.32
C VAL A 161 -24.00 -4.56 -9.60
N GLN A 162 -25.17 -3.93 -9.75
CA GLN A 162 -25.92 -3.91 -11.01
C GLN A 162 -25.16 -3.16 -12.11
N SER A 163 -24.41 -2.11 -11.76
CA SER A 163 -23.51 -1.43 -12.71
C SER A 163 -22.23 -2.23 -12.96
N ALA A 164 -21.62 -2.80 -11.92
CA ALA A 164 -20.37 -3.55 -12.01
C ALA A 164 -20.32 -4.70 -10.99
N GLY A 165 -20.63 -5.93 -11.40
CA GLY A 165 -20.73 -7.10 -10.51
C GLY A 165 -19.51 -7.36 -9.62
N SER A 166 -18.30 -7.06 -10.12
CA SER A 166 -17.04 -7.15 -9.34
C SER A 166 -16.99 -6.28 -8.07
N MET A 167 -17.94 -5.34 -7.91
CA MET A 167 -18.00 -4.44 -6.76
C MET A 167 -18.55 -5.08 -5.49
N LEU A 168 -19.06 -6.31 -5.56
CA LEU A 168 -19.41 -7.10 -4.39
C LEU A 168 -18.22 -7.22 -3.40
N LYS A 169 -16.98 -7.22 -3.90
CA LYS A 169 -15.78 -7.25 -3.05
C LYS A 169 -15.68 -6.10 -2.06
N CYS A 170 -16.25 -4.95 -2.41
CA CYS A 170 -16.21 -3.72 -1.61
C CYS A 170 -17.36 -3.64 -0.60
N ALA A 171 -18.40 -4.46 -0.74
CA ALA A 171 -19.50 -4.52 0.20
C ALA A 171 -19.02 -5.02 1.58
N GLU A 172 -19.67 -4.54 2.64
CA GLU A 172 -19.44 -5.05 3.99
C GLU A 172 -19.95 -6.50 4.13
N ALA A 173 -19.36 -7.24 5.07
CA ALA A 173 -19.53 -8.70 5.17
C ALA A 173 -21.01 -9.14 5.22
N GLY A 174 -21.87 -8.42 5.96
CA GLY A 174 -23.29 -8.75 6.06
C GLY A 174 -24.04 -8.68 4.72
N LEU A 175 -23.63 -7.82 3.80
CA LEU A 175 -24.25 -7.71 2.47
C LEU A 175 -23.73 -8.74 1.47
N LYS A 176 -22.55 -9.31 1.72
CA LYS A 176 -21.99 -10.42 0.91
C LYS A 176 -22.76 -11.72 1.11
N GLY A 177 -23.57 -11.82 2.16
CA GLY A 177 -24.50 -12.91 2.43
C GLY A 177 -25.94 -12.63 1.98
N ASP A 178 -26.26 -11.45 1.42
CA ASP A 178 -27.60 -11.15 0.90
C ASP A 178 -27.78 -11.80 -0.49
N PRO A 179 -28.65 -12.82 -0.64
CA PRO A 179 -28.81 -13.54 -1.90
C PRO A 179 -29.16 -12.62 -3.08
N GLU A 180 -29.95 -11.57 -2.85
CA GLU A 180 -30.41 -10.67 -3.90
C GLU A 180 -29.24 -9.84 -4.45
N ILE A 181 -28.41 -9.29 -3.55
CA ILE A 181 -27.21 -8.53 -3.94
C ILE A 181 -26.23 -9.43 -4.67
N VAL A 182 -25.98 -10.63 -4.17
CA VAL A 182 -25.02 -11.54 -4.80
C VAL A 182 -25.53 -12.01 -6.17
N LEU A 183 -26.82 -12.33 -6.32
CA LEU A 183 -27.39 -12.68 -7.62
C LEU A 183 -27.30 -11.53 -8.62
N ALA A 184 -27.58 -10.29 -8.18
CA ALA A 184 -27.42 -9.11 -9.02
C ALA A 184 -25.94 -8.93 -9.46
N ALA A 185 -24.98 -9.14 -8.56
CA ALA A 185 -23.56 -9.08 -8.89
C ALA A 185 -23.17 -10.17 -9.91
N VAL A 186 -23.64 -11.40 -9.68
CA VAL A 186 -23.35 -12.57 -10.51
C VAL A 186 -23.93 -12.44 -11.91
N GLN A 187 -25.09 -11.80 -12.05
CA GLN A 187 -25.69 -11.51 -13.35
C GLN A 187 -24.72 -10.77 -14.28
N HIS A 188 -23.90 -9.88 -13.74
CA HIS A 188 -22.93 -9.08 -14.51
C HIS A 188 -21.50 -9.65 -14.49
N ASP A 189 -21.12 -10.37 -13.43
CA ASP A 189 -19.79 -10.98 -13.31
C ASP A 189 -19.86 -12.29 -12.50
N ALA A 190 -19.71 -13.44 -13.16
CA ALA A 190 -19.71 -14.75 -12.50
C ALA A 190 -18.61 -14.88 -11.43
N LYS A 191 -17.50 -14.15 -11.57
CA LYS A 191 -16.41 -14.15 -10.58
C LYS A 191 -16.81 -13.43 -9.29
N ALA A 192 -17.89 -12.67 -9.27
CA ALA A 192 -18.39 -12.03 -8.06
C ALA A 192 -18.64 -13.05 -6.93
N LEU A 193 -18.98 -14.31 -7.27
CA LEU A 193 -19.14 -15.41 -6.30
C LEU A 193 -17.91 -15.60 -5.39
N MET A 194 -16.71 -15.23 -5.84
CA MET A 194 -15.49 -15.31 -5.02
C MET A 194 -15.52 -14.42 -3.77
N HIS A 195 -16.42 -13.43 -3.77
CA HIS A 195 -16.60 -12.46 -2.69
C HIS A 195 -17.90 -12.65 -1.92
N ALA A 196 -18.74 -13.59 -2.36
CA ALA A 196 -19.96 -13.96 -1.63
C ALA A 196 -19.60 -14.65 -0.31
N ASP A 197 -20.54 -14.61 0.63
CA ASP A 197 -20.44 -15.41 1.84
C ASP A 197 -20.31 -16.90 1.47
N PRO A 198 -19.31 -17.63 1.97
CA PRO A 198 -19.16 -19.06 1.72
C PRO A 198 -20.41 -19.88 2.04
N ASP A 199 -21.23 -19.46 3.00
CA ASP A 199 -22.46 -20.17 3.36
C ASP A 199 -23.48 -20.18 2.22
N LEU A 200 -23.56 -19.11 1.41
CA LEU A 200 -24.40 -19.08 0.20
C LEU A 200 -23.97 -20.10 -0.85
N LEU A 201 -22.66 -20.41 -0.94
CA LEU A 201 -22.16 -21.39 -1.88
C LEU A 201 -22.54 -22.84 -1.51
N HIS A 202 -22.93 -23.06 -0.25
CA HIS A 202 -23.45 -24.36 0.21
C HIS A 202 -24.97 -24.46 0.04
N ASP A 203 -25.66 -23.36 -0.20
CA ASP A 203 -27.08 -23.33 -0.52
C ASP A 203 -27.29 -23.80 -1.98
N THR A 204 -27.95 -24.95 -2.11
CA THR A 204 -28.21 -25.58 -3.42
C THR A 204 -29.19 -24.77 -4.25
N ASP A 205 -30.20 -24.15 -3.63
CA ASP A 205 -31.20 -23.37 -4.34
C ASP A 205 -30.58 -22.07 -4.86
N PHE A 206 -29.78 -21.40 -4.03
CA PHE A 206 -29.01 -20.22 -4.43
C PHE A 206 -28.05 -20.52 -5.58
N THR A 207 -27.24 -21.58 -5.47
CA THR A 207 -26.25 -21.92 -6.50
C THR A 207 -26.91 -22.30 -7.82
N MET A 208 -28.04 -23.01 -7.79
CA MET A 208 -28.84 -23.29 -8.99
C MET A 208 -29.39 -22.02 -9.61
N GLN A 209 -29.87 -21.07 -8.81
CA GLN A 209 -30.34 -19.77 -9.30
C GLN A 209 -29.20 -18.94 -9.90
N ALA A 210 -28.02 -18.93 -9.27
CA ALA A 210 -26.84 -18.25 -9.78
C ALA A 210 -26.40 -18.83 -11.14
N MET A 211 -26.40 -20.16 -11.29
CA MET A 211 -26.14 -20.84 -12.56
C MET A 211 -27.17 -20.51 -13.65
N ALA A 212 -28.45 -20.40 -13.28
CA ALA A 212 -29.50 -19.99 -14.20
C ALA A 212 -29.36 -18.53 -14.64
N THR A 213 -28.84 -17.67 -13.76
CA THR A 213 -28.69 -16.22 -14.00
C THR A 213 -27.47 -15.91 -14.87
N ASN A 214 -26.36 -16.62 -14.67
CA ASN A 214 -25.14 -16.45 -15.47
C ASN A 214 -24.50 -17.79 -15.82
N ARG A 215 -24.45 -18.11 -17.12
CA ARG A 215 -23.90 -19.36 -17.66
C ARG A 215 -22.44 -19.64 -17.28
N LEU A 216 -21.66 -18.61 -16.95
CA LEU A 216 -20.24 -18.75 -16.57
C LEU A 216 -20.04 -19.20 -15.12
N VAL A 217 -21.10 -19.22 -14.31
CA VAL A 217 -21.05 -19.62 -12.89
C VAL A 217 -20.68 -21.09 -12.74
N ALA A 218 -21.20 -21.97 -13.59
CA ALA A 218 -20.90 -23.40 -13.52
C ALA A 218 -19.39 -23.67 -13.71
N ASP A 219 -18.78 -23.04 -14.70
CA ASP A 219 -17.34 -23.14 -14.97
C ASP A 219 -16.52 -22.59 -13.80
N TYR A 220 -16.96 -21.48 -13.21
CA TYR A 220 -16.30 -20.86 -12.07
C TYR A 220 -16.35 -21.73 -10.82
N LEU A 221 -17.53 -22.26 -10.45
CA LEU A 221 -17.67 -23.18 -9.31
C LEU A 221 -16.84 -24.45 -9.50
N LEU A 222 -16.77 -24.98 -10.73
CA LEU A 222 -15.90 -26.11 -11.05
C LEU A 222 -14.42 -25.77 -10.80
N SER A 223 -13.95 -24.59 -11.22
CA SER A 223 -12.56 -24.16 -10.96
C SER A 223 -12.23 -24.08 -9.47
N LEU A 224 -13.16 -23.57 -8.64
CA LEU A 224 -12.97 -23.49 -7.18
C LEU A 224 -12.82 -24.89 -6.54
N THR A 225 -13.62 -25.87 -6.98
CA THR A 225 -13.51 -27.24 -6.47
C THR A 225 -12.19 -27.91 -6.83
N LEU A 226 -11.62 -27.58 -7.99
CA LEU A 226 -10.33 -28.11 -8.42
C LEU A 226 -9.17 -27.48 -7.63
N GLU A 227 -9.18 -26.16 -7.44
CA GLU A 227 -8.18 -25.43 -6.64
C GLU A 227 -8.19 -25.88 -5.17
N GLY A 228 -9.38 -26.02 -4.56
CA GLY A 228 -9.51 -26.52 -3.18
C GLY A 228 -8.96 -27.93 -2.99
N LYS A 229 -9.17 -28.83 -3.96
CA LYS A 229 -8.60 -30.20 -3.92
C LYS A 229 -7.06 -30.18 -4.02
N VAL A 230 -6.50 -29.33 -4.85
CA VAL A 230 -5.03 -29.18 -4.98
C VAL A 230 -4.42 -28.63 -3.69
N GLN A 231 -5.04 -27.62 -3.08
CA GLN A 231 -4.56 -27.03 -1.83
C GLN A 231 -4.68 -28.00 -0.65
N ALA A 232 -5.80 -28.72 -0.52
CA ALA A 232 -6.00 -29.73 0.52
C ALA A 232 -5.00 -30.89 0.42
N GLU A 233 -4.72 -31.37 -0.80
CA GLU A 233 -3.73 -32.42 -1.02
C GLU A 233 -2.29 -31.93 -0.75
N THR A 234 -1.99 -30.67 -1.07
CA THR A 234 -0.70 -30.04 -0.73
C THR A 234 -0.54 -29.87 0.78
N LYS A 235 -1.61 -29.45 1.47
CA LYS A 235 -1.65 -29.33 2.93
C LYS A 235 -1.50 -30.69 3.60
N ARG A 236 -2.23 -31.71 3.16
CA ARG A 236 -2.11 -33.09 3.65
C ARG A 236 -0.70 -33.64 3.47
N LYS A 237 -0.10 -33.48 2.28
CA LYS A 237 1.30 -33.87 2.04
C LYS A 237 2.29 -33.09 2.91
N SER A 238 2.01 -31.82 3.22
CA SER A 238 2.83 -31.02 4.11
C SER A 238 2.68 -31.41 5.59
N GLU A 239 1.48 -31.77 6.03
CA GLU A 239 1.17 -32.25 7.40
C GLU A 239 1.70 -33.66 7.63
N GLU A 240 1.60 -34.56 6.65
CA GLU A 240 2.22 -35.89 6.68
C GLU A 240 3.75 -35.79 6.68
N ALA A 241 4.31 -34.87 5.89
CA ALA A 241 5.74 -34.56 5.94
C ALA A 241 6.19 -33.91 7.27
N TRP A 242 5.26 -33.25 7.97
CA TRP A 242 5.50 -32.62 9.27
C TRP A 242 5.47 -33.64 10.42
N GLN A 243 4.48 -34.54 10.46
CA GLN A 243 4.43 -35.62 11.46
C GLN A 243 5.61 -36.59 11.33
N GLN A 244 6.10 -36.82 10.10
CA GLN A 244 7.32 -37.59 9.89
C GLN A 244 8.60 -36.83 10.30
N GLY A 245 8.56 -35.50 10.32
CA GLY A 245 9.69 -34.61 10.67
C GLY A 245 9.81 -34.26 12.15
N GLU A 246 8.72 -34.33 12.92
CA GLU A 246 8.71 -34.06 14.37
C GLU A 246 9.44 -35.14 15.17
N ALA A 247 9.56 -36.35 14.62
CA ALA A 247 10.41 -37.41 15.19
C ALA A 247 11.93 -37.10 15.11
N ASP A 248 12.35 -36.15 14.27
CA ASP A 248 13.76 -35.81 14.01
C ASP A 248 14.25 -34.51 14.68
N ALA A 249 13.39 -33.77 15.41
CA ALA A 249 13.75 -32.50 16.03
C ALA A 249 14.37 -32.67 17.44
N ARG A 250 15.58 -33.23 17.50
CA ARG A 250 16.53 -32.93 18.59
C ARG A 250 17.31 -31.66 18.24
N ASP A 251 16.62 -30.51 18.17
CA ASP A 251 17.29 -29.20 18.02
C ASP A 251 17.76 -28.63 19.38
N SER A 252 17.71 -29.42 20.45
CA SER A 252 17.95 -29.01 21.85
C SER A 252 19.43 -28.91 22.26
N GLY A 253 20.39 -28.88 21.33
CA GLY A 253 21.82 -29.06 21.64
C GLY A 253 22.76 -27.88 21.35
N LEU A 254 22.42 -26.99 20.42
CA LEU A 254 23.30 -25.90 19.99
C LEU A 254 22.88 -24.58 20.65
N THR A 255 23.64 -24.09 21.63
CA THR A 255 23.47 -22.75 22.20
C THR A 255 24.17 -21.69 21.35
N LEU A 256 23.77 -20.43 21.51
CA LEU A 256 24.39 -19.29 20.84
C LEU A 256 25.91 -19.22 21.10
N GLU A 257 26.33 -19.47 22.34
CA GLU A 257 27.74 -19.49 22.76
C GLU A 257 28.49 -20.67 22.13
N SER A 258 27.87 -21.85 22.07
CA SER A 258 28.48 -23.02 21.44
C SER A 258 28.65 -22.83 19.93
N ALA A 259 27.72 -22.13 19.28
CA ALA A 259 27.84 -21.75 17.87
C ALA A 259 28.98 -20.74 17.68
N HIS A 260 29.11 -19.75 18.57
CA HIS A 260 30.21 -18.79 18.54
C HIS A 260 31.58 -19.46 18.75
N LEU A 261 31.69 -20.44 19.65
CA LEU A 261 32.92 -21.22 19.81
C LEU A 261 33.29 -22.00 18.55
N GLN A 262 32.31 -22.63 17.89
CA GLN A 262 32.53 -23.31 16.61
C GLN A 262 32.94 -22.33 15.49
N PHE A 263 32.41 -21.11 15.52
CA PHE A 263 32.83 -20.03 14.62
C PHE A 263 34.30 -19.66 14.84
N LEU A 264 34.71 -19.37 16.08
CA LEU A 264 36.10 -19.00 16.42
C LEU A 264 37.11 -20.10 16.05
N ARG A 265 36.70 -21.37 16.14
CA ARG A 265 37.54 -22.53 15.79
C ARG A 265 37.46 -22.93 14.32
N ASN A 266 36.60 -22.27 13.53
CA ASN A 266 36.31 -22.64 12.14
C ASN A 266 35.85 -24.12 12.01
N GLU A 267 35.07 -24.60 12.97
CA GLU A 267 34.54 -25.97 13.09
C GLU A 267 33.13 -26.13 12.51
N ALA A 268 32.48 -25.03 12.14
CA ALA A 268 31.17 -25.01 11.51
C ALA A 268 31.13 -24.20 10.22
N LEU A 269 30.27 -24.62 9.29
CA LEU A 269 29.84 -23.84 8.14
C LEU A 269 28.56 -23.10 8.52
N PHE A 270 28.50 -21.79 8.29
CA PHE A 270 27.31 -20.99 8.57
C PHE A 270 26.55 -20.71 7.29
N LEU A 271 25.26 -21.04 7.25
CA LEU A 271 24.38 -20.85 6.09
C LEU A 271 23.25 -19.89 6.45
N ASP A 272 23.12 -18.83 5.65
CA ASP A 272 22.04 -17.85 5.79
C ASP A 272 20.85 -18.23 4.91
N SER A 273 19.71 -18.50 5.54
CA SER A 273 18.47 -18.92 4.86
C SER A 273 17.62 -17.77 4.31
N ARG A 274 18.04 -16.52 4.52
CA ARG A 274 17.31 -15.31 4.08
C ARG A 274 17.53 -15.02 2.59
N SER A 275 16.87 -13.99 2.07
CA SER A 275 17.09 -13.56 0.68
C SER A 275 18.52 -13.08 0.45
N VAL A 276 18.94 -13.06 -0.82
CA VAL A 276 20.25 -12.55 -1.21
C VAL A 276 20.40 -11.07 -0.81
N ASP A 277 19.36 -10.27 -1.00
CA ASP A 277 19.36 -8.85 -0.60
C ASP A 277 19.53 -8.67 0.92
N GLU A 278 18.91 -9.53 1.73
CA GLU A 278 19.09 -9.52 3.18
C GLU A 278 20.50 -9.92 3.60
N PHE A 279 21.08 -10.93 2.94
CA PHE A 279 22.44 -11.37 3.16
C PHE A 279 23.45 -10.28 2.81
N ASP A 280 23.31 -9.64 1.65
CA ASP A 280 24.22 -8.59 1.17
C ASP A 280 24.23 -7.36 2.08
N ARG A 281 23.08 -7.03 2.70
CA ARG A 281 22.99 -5.96 3.71
C ARG A 281 23.75 -6.29 4.99
N SER A 282 23.62 -7.52 5.49
CA SER A 282 24.30 -7.96 6.72
C SER A 282 24.17 -9.46 6.92
N HIS A 283 25.23 -10.13 7.37
CA HIS A 283 25.25 -11.56 7.66
C HIS A 283 26.36 -11.92 8.67
N LEU A 284 26.29 -13.10 9.30
CA LEU A 284 27.38 -13.64 10.12
C LEU A 284 28.69 -13.63 9.32
N ALA A 285 29.79 -13.20 9.94
CA ALA A 285 31.08 -13.18 9.25
C ALA A 285 31.43 -14.58 8.70
N GLY A 286 31.88 -14.67 7.45
CA GLY A 286 32.21 -15.95 6.80
C GLY A 286 31.03 -16.90 6.52
N ALA A 287 29.79 -16.45 6.69
CA ALA A 287 28.61 -17.23 6.29
C ALA A 287 28.43 -17.27 4.77
N PHE A 288 27.70 -18.27 4.28
CA PHE A 288 27.33 -18.41 2.88
C PHE A 288 25.82 -18.17 2.70
N SER A 289 25.46 -17.42 1.66
CA SER A 289 24.05 -17.26 1.27
C SER A 289 23.46 -18.59 0.80
N PHE A 290 22.31 -18.95 1.34
CA PHE A 290 21.59 -20.19 1.05
C PHE A 290 20.07 -19.98 1.18
N ALA A 291 19.52 -19.11 0.32
CA ALA A 291 18.11 -18.71 0.41
C ALA A 291 17.12 -19.89 0.27
N GLU A 292 16.04 -19.87 1.05
CA GLU A 292 14.96 -20.88 1.03
C GLU A 292 14.40 -21.14 -0.37
N ARG A 293 14.12 -20.07 -1.12
CA ARG A 293 13.56 -20.17 -2.48
C ARG A 293 14.63 -20.24 -3.57
N SER A 294 15.87 -20.59 -3.22
CA SER A 294 16.93 -20.71 -4.21
C SER A 294 16.66 -21.90 -5.14
N PRO A 295 16.82 -21.76 -6.47
CA PRO A 295 16.80 -22.88 -7.40
C PRO A 295 17.80 -23.99 -7.02
N MET A 296 18.83 -23.63 -6.26
CA MET A 296 19.82 -24.52 -5.66
C MET A 296 19.22 -25.51 -4.65
N LEU A 297 18.37 -25.03 -3.73
CA LEU A 297 17.72 -25.91 -2.76
C LEU A 297 16.80 -26.92 -3.47
N ALA A 298 16.07 -26.45 -4.49
CA ALA A 298 15.26 -27.33 -5.32
C ALA A 298 16.11 -28.41 -6.03
N ARG A 299 17.27 -28.04 -6.58
CA ARG A 299 18.22 -28.97 -7.24
C ARG A 299 18.80 -30.01 -6.29
N LEU A 300 19.15 -29.61 -5.06
CA LEU A 300 19.62 -30.55 -4.01
C LEU A 300 18.56 -31.59 -3.65
N VAL A 301 17.28 -31.20 -3.68
CA VAL A 301 16.16 -32.06 -3.28
C VAL A 301 15.69 -32.97 -4.42
N GLN A 302 15.83 -32.55 -5.69
CA GLN A 302 15.25 -33.22 -6.86
C GLN A 302 16.09 -34.37 -7.47
N GLU A 303 17.24 -34.74 -6.88
CA GLU A 303 18.17 -35.79 -7.35
C GLU A 303 18.78 -35.51 -8.74
N GLY A 304 20.12 -35.61 -8.85
CA GLY A 304 20.80 -35.75 -10.15
C GLY A 304 21.82 -34.68 -10.55
N GLU A 305 22.09 -33.65 -9.74
CA GLU A 305 23.23 -32.77 -10.02
C GLU A 305 24.55 -33.35 -9.51
N ASP A 306 25.58 -33.32 -10.37
CA ASP A 306 26.97 -33.53 -9.98
C ASP A 306 27.43 -32.35 -9.09
N LEU A 307 27.26 -32.53 -7.78
CA LEU A 307 27.64 -31.53 -6.79
C LEU A 307 29.14 -31.23 -6.76
N GLU A 308 29.98 -32.10 -7.33
CA GLU A 308 31.43 -31.87 -7.39
C GLU A 308 31.79 -30.75 -8.38
N GLN A 309 30.93 -30.49 -9.36
CA GLN A 309 31.12 -29.46 -10.39
C GLN A 309 30.33 -28.18 -10.15
N THR A 310 29.62 -28.08 -9.02
CA THR A 310 28.78 -26.90 -8.72
C THR A 310 29.61 -25.61 -8.68
N ALA A 311 29.11 -24.53 -9.28
CA ALA A 311 29.73 -23.21 -9.18
C ALA A 311 29.39 -22.50 -7.86
N ASN A 312 28.39 -22.99 -7.12
CA ASN A 312 27.87 -22.32 -5.93
C ASN A 312 28.84 -22.42 -4.73
N PRO A 313 29.24 -21.30 -4.10
CA PRO A 313 30.17 -21.31 -2.98
C PRO A 313 29.71 -22.14 -1.77
N ALA A 314 28.42 -22.07 -1.39
CA ALA A 314 27.89 -22.80 -0.24
C ALA A 314 27.92 -24.32 -0.47
N LEU A 315 27.45 -24.77 -1.65
CA LEU A 315 27.49 -26.19 -2.02
C LEU A 315 28.91 -26.74 -2.09
N LYS A 316 29.85 -25.98 -2.67
CA LYS A 316 31.27 -26.37 -2.70
C LYS A 316 31.81 -26.64 -1.31
N GLN A 317 31.46 -25.81 -0.31
CA GLN A 317 31.91 -26.03 1.07
C GLN A 317 31.25 -27.26 1.71
N LEU A 318 29.95 -27.47 1.48
CA LEU A 318 29.22 -28.61 2.03
C LEU A 318 29.80 -29.95 1.58
N VAL A 319 30.11 -30.07 0.28
CA VAL A 319 30.74 -31.25 -0.33
C VAL A 319 32.19 -31.40 0.11
N ARG A 320 32.97 -30.29 0.12
CA ARG A 320 34.39 -30.32 0.48
C ARG A 320 34.63 -30.74 1.93
N PHE A 321 33.70 -30.42 2.83
CA PHE A 321 33.86 -30.67 4.25
C PHE A 321 32.70 -31.51 4.79
N PRO A 322 32.57 -32.80 4.44
CA PRO A 322 31.40 -33.64 4.78
C PRO A 322 31.21 -33.91 6.29
N ASN A 323 32.23 -33.63 7.10
CA ASN A 323 32.23 -33.90 8.55
C ASN A 323 32.10 -32.64 9.42
N LYS A 324 32.15 -31.43 8.83
CA LYS A 324 32.12 -30.17 9.57
C LYS A 324 30.70 -29.90 10.13
N ALA A 325 30.50 -29.21 11.24
CA ALA A 325 29.13 -28.82 11.59
C ALA A 325 28.55 -27.88 10.51
N VAL A 326 27.23 -27.89 10.30
CA VAL A 326 26.52 -26.94 9.44
C VAL A 326 25.46 -26.25 10.29
N ILE A 327 25.56 -24.95 10.43
CA ILE A 327 24.68 -24.13 11.25
C ILE A 327 23.87 -23.23 10.31
N VAL A 328 22.57 -23.48 10.23
CA VAL A 328 21.62 -22.71 9.42
C VAL A 328 20.97 -21.65 10.30
N TYR A 329 20.82 -20.42 9.79
CA TYR A 329 20.16 -19.34 10.52
C TYR A 329 19.28 -18.47 9.61
N SER A 330 18.38 -17.72 10.24
CA SER A 330 17.62 -16.60 9.67
C SER A 330 17.73 -15.40 10.63
N ASP A 331 16.80 -14.43 10.61
CA ASP A 331 16.84 -13.29 11.53
C ASP A 331 16.68 -13.72 13.00
N SER A 332 15.67 -14.54 13.29
CA SER A 332 15.36 -15.02 14.66
C SER A 332 15.64 -16.50 14.87
N GLY A 333 15.80 -17.30 13.82
CA GLY A 333 16.12 -18.74 13.90
C GLY A 333 15.11 -19.63 14.63
N SER A 334 14.00 -19.07 15.16
CA SER A 334 12.97 -19.77 15.92
C SER A 334 11.67 -19.92 15.13
N ASP A 335 10.82 -20.83 15.61
CA ASP A 335 9.47 -21.01 15.11
C ASP A 335 8.60 -19.92 15.75
N ASP A 336 8.16 -18.92 14.99
CA ASP A 336 7.03 -18.10 15.41
C ASP A 336 5.75 -18.88 15.11
N LEU A 337 5.41 -19.81 16.00
CA LEU A 337 4.29 -20.73 15.88
C LEU A 337 2.92 -20.04 15.99
N SER A 338 2.89 -18.72 16.27
CA SER A 338 1.65 -17.98 16.50
C SER A 338 0.75 -17.87 15.26
N LEU A 339 1.30 -18.10 14.05
CA LEU A 339 0.60 -17.92 12.77
C LEU A 339 0.56 -19.17 11.88
N GLY A 340 0.98 -20.35 12.38
CA GLY A 340 1.04 -21.57 11.57
C GLY A 340 2.04 -21.51 10.39
N TYR A 341 2.99 -20.58 10.43
CA TYR A 341 4.00 -20.37 9.38
C TYR A 341 5.32 -21.06 9.74
N ILE A 342 5.81 -21.94 8.87
CA ILE A 342 7.13 -22.57 9.03
C ILE A 342 8.23 -21.56 8.64
N SER A 343 9.18 -21.30 9.55
CA SER A 343 10.27 -20.34 9.31
C SER A 343 11.21 -20.80 8.18
N ARG A 344 11.81 -19.84 7.49
CA ARG A 344 12.77 -20.07 6.39
C ARG A 344 13.94 -20.98 6.83
N CYS A 345 14.41 -20.77 8.05
CA CYS A 345 15.49 -21.54 8.67
C CYS A 345 15.10 -23.03 8.85
N VAL A 346 13.88 -23.31 9.28
CA VAL A 346 13.37 -24.69 9.42
C VAL A 346 13.33 -25.39 8.08
N ARG A 347 12.76 -24.74 7.06
CA ARG A 347 12.62 -25.35 5.74
C ARG A 347 13.97 -25.69 5.13
N VAL A 348 14.90 -24.73 5.12
CA VAL A 348 16.28 -24.97 4.64
C VAL A 348 16.94 -26.12 5.40
N THR A 349 16.81 -26.16 6.73
CA THR A 349 17.38 -27.22 7.57
C THR A 349 16.81 -28.59 7.23
N GLN A 350 15.49 -28.70 7.11
CA GLN A 350 14.81 -29.95 6.78
C GLN A 350 15.19 -30.45 5.39
N GLU A 351 15.24 -29.55 4.41
CA GLU A 351 15.65 -29.91 3.05
C GLU A 351 17.13 -30.32 2.97
N LEU A 352 18.03 -29.67 3.71
CA LEU A 352 19.43 -30.10 3.80
C LEU A 352 19.56 -31.50 4.44
N ARG A 353 18.81 -31.78 5.52
CA ARG A 353 18.79 -33.12 6.13
C ARG A 353 18.29 -34.18 5.14
N ARG A 354 17.23 -33.87 4.39
CA ARG A 354 16.71 -34.73 3.31
C ARG A 354 17.73 -34.93 2.19
N ALA A 355 18.45 -33.88 1.79
CA ALA A 355 19.51 -33.97 0.79
C ALA A 355 20.65 -34.88 1.29
N CYS A 356 21.09 -34.74 2.54
CA CYS A 356 22.10 -35.63 3.15
C CYS A 356 21.67 -37.11 3.15
N ARG A 357 20.38 -37.42 3.36
CA ARG A 357 19.86 -38.80 3.28
C ARG A 357 19.99 -39.42 1.89
N ARG A 358 19.84 -38.59 0.85
CA ARG A 358 19.88 -39.01 -0.55
C ARG A 358 21.28 -38.98 -1.15
N GLN A 359 22.12 -38.05 -0.70
CA GLN A 359 23.45 -37.78 -1.25
C GLN A 359 24.53 -37.88 -0.16
N PRO A 360 25.21 -39.04 -0.05
CA PRO A 360 26.24 -39.26 0.97
C PRO A 360 27.43 -38.28 0.91
N SER A 361 27.70 -37.67 -0.24
CA SER A 361 28.77 -36.66 -0.42
C SER A 361 28.55 -35.39 0.42
N LEU A 362 27.32 -35.10 0.84
CA LEU A 362 26.99 -33.99 1.74
C LEU A 362 27.25 -34.31 3.23
N GLY A 363 27.60 -35.56 3.54
CA GLY A 363 27.80 -36.03 4.90
C GLY A 363 26.50 -36.35 5.64
N HIS A 364 26.61 -36.67 6.93
CA HIS A 364 25.51 -37.20 7.74
C HIS A 364 24.54 -36.09 8.19
N GLU A 365 23.22 -36.28 8.06
CA GLU A 365 22.17 -35.29 8.40
C GLU A 365 22.26 -34.68 9.82
N LYS A 366 22.73 -35.46 10.80
CA LYS A 366 22.95 -35.02 12.20
C LYS A 366 23.99 -33.91 12.36
N ARG A 367 24.73 -33.56 11.31
CA ARG A 367 25.65 -32.41 11.32
C ARG A 367 24.94 -31.07 11.08
N ILE A 368 23.66 -31.08 10.70
CA ILE A 368 22.88 -29.89 10.37
C ILE A 368 22.12 -29.40 11.61
N PHE A 369 22.44 -28.20 12.06
CA PHE A 369 21.88 -27.53 13.24
C PHE A 369 21.23 -26.19 12.86
N ARG A 370 20.26 -25.75 13.67
CA ARG A 370 19.70 -24.40 13.59
C ARG A 370 20.37 -23.49 14.63
N LEU A 371 20.66 -22.25 14.25
CA LEU A 371 21.01 -21.20 15.20
C LEU A 371 19.73 -20.54 15.74
N ILE A 372 19.24 -21.02 16.88
CA ILE A 372 18.11 -20.40 17.56
C ILE A 372 18.50 -18.98 17.98
N GLY A 373 17.62 -18.01 17.76
CA GLY A 373 17.92 -16.58 17.95
C GLY A 373 18.48 -15.87 16.70
N GLY A 374 18.98 -16.64 15.73
CA GLY A 374 19.40 -16.15 14.42
C GLY A 374 20.45 -15.04 14.44
N LEU A 375 20.48 -14.25 13.36
CA LEU A 375 21.35 -13.08 13.22
C LEU A 375 21.08 -12.03 14.32
N ASN A 376 19.83 -11.90 14.77
CA ASN A 376 19.46 -10.88 15.74
C ASN A 376 20.10 -11.10 17.11
N GLN A 377 20.06 -12.34 17.61
CA GLN A 377 20.74 -12.64 18.87
C GLN A 377 22.26 -12.62 18.71
N TRP A 378 22.77 -13.07 17.57
CA TRP A 378 24.21 -12.99 17.26
C TRP A 378 24.73 -11.54 17.32
N LYS A 379 24.00 -10.60 16.71
CA LYS A 379 24.31 -9.16 16.77
C LYS A 379 24.18 -8.58 18.17
N ARG A 380 23.11 -8.92 18.90
CA ARG A 380 22.92 -8.47 20.29
C ARG A 380 24.02 -8.95 21.23
N ALA A 381 24.60 -10.12 20.96
CA ALA A 381 25.75 -10.64 21.70
C ALA A 381 27.08 -9.97 21.30
N GLY A 382 27.09 -9.06 20.32
CA GLY A 382 28.30 -8.39 19.83
C GLY A 382 29.22 -9.29 19.02
N PHE A 383 28.71 -10.39 18.48
CA PHE A 383 29.52 -11.33 17.72
C PHE A 383 29.76 -10.86 16.28
N PRO A 384 30.85 -11.32 15.62
CA PRO A 384 31.27 -10.78 14.33
C PRO A 384 30.22 -10.97 13.22
N VAL A 385 29.90 -9.88 12.51
CA VAL A 385 29.07 -9.86 11.30
C VAL A 385 29.73 -9.00 10.22
N HIS A 386 29.41 -9.26 8.96
CA HIS A 386 29.65 -8.33 7.85
C HIS A 386 28.43 -7.43 7.63
N GLY A 387 28.67 -6.22 7.12
CA GLY A 387 27.61 -5.24 6.87
C GLY A 387 27.05 -4.61 8.15
N ASP A 388 25.74 -4.36 8.18
CA ASP A 388 25.07 -3.67 9.29
C ASP A 388 25.15 -4.48 10.59
N GLN A 389 25.59 -3.85 11.68
CA GLN A 389 25.72 -4.48 13.01
C GLN A 389 24.40 -4.49 13.80
N ARG A 390 23.37 -3.76 13.36
CA ARG A 390 22.08 -3.62 14.05
C ARG A 390 21.14 -4.79 13.77
N PRO A 391 20.37 -5.29 14.77
CA PRO A 391 19.40 -6.37 14.56
C PRO A 391 18.22 -5.89 13.69
N LEU A 392 17.66 -6.81 12.88
CA LEU A 392 16.46 -6.57 12.07
C LEU A 392 15.22 -7.16 12.77
N ILE A 393 14.19 -6.36 13.01
CA ILE A 393 12.90 -6.85 13.52
C ILE A 393 11.84 -6.48 12.49
N ASN A 394 11.10 -7.47 11.99
CA ASN A 394 10.06 -7.29 10.96
C ASN A 394 10.54 -6.51 9.73
N ASP A 395 11.67 -6.91 9.13
CA ASP A 395 12.29 -6.25 7.96
C ASP A 395 12.79 -4.80 8.18
N HIS A 396 12.75 -4.31 9.42
CA HIS A 396 13.23 -2.97 9.77
C HIS A 396 14.46 -3.00 10.66
N ILE A 397 15.39 -2.07 10.40
CA ILE A 397 16.52 -1.79 11.28
C ILE A 397 15.99 -0.98 12.47
N LEU A 398 16.22 -1.44 13.69
CA LEU A 398 16.01 -0.62 14.88
C LEU A 398 17.03 0.52 14.91
N PHE A 399 16.56 1.76 14.83
CA PHE A 399 17.32 2.91 15.27
C PHE A 399 17.17 3.01 16.79
N GLU A 400 18.26 2.86 17.54
CA GLU A 400 18.39 3.64 18.77
C GLU A 400 18.64 5.09 18.33
N GLY A 401 17.72 6.01 18.69
CA GLY A 401 17.77 7.41 18.28
C GLY A 401 16.99 7.73 17.00
N GLY A 402 15.65 7.64 17.05
CA GLY A 402 14.75 8.13 15.99
C GLY A 402 14.83 9.65 15.74
N ILE A 403 13.81 10.23 15.10
CA ILE A 403 13.77 11.60 14.50
C ILE A 403 14.35 12.76 15.36
N HIS A 404 14.44 12.59 16.67
CA HIS A 404 15.09 13.51 17.61
C HIS A 404 16.60 13.70 17.34
N GLY A 405 17.30 12.66 16.88
CA GLY A 405 18.72 12.77 16.49
C GLY A 405 18.95 13.44 15.13
N TYR A 406 17.92 13.50 14.26
CA TYR A 406 18.01 14.13 12.94
C TYR A 406 17.75 15.65 12.99
N LEU A 407 17.05 16.13 14.03
CA LEU A 407 16.69 17.54 14.24
C LEU A 407 17.60 18.26 15.24
N ASN A 408 18.62 17.59 15.78
CA ASN A 408 19.57 18.16 16.74
C ASN A 408 18.92 18.79 17.98
N LEU A 409 17.86 18.16 18.50
CA LEU A 409 17.07 18.64 19.64
C LEU A 409 17.51 18.06 21.00
N GLU A 410 18.69 17.45 21.09
CA GLU A 410 19.22 16.90 22.35
C GLU A 410 19.88 17.95 23.26
N ASN A 411 19.85 19.24 22.89
CA ASN A 411 20.56 20.31 23.61
C ASN A 411 19.66 21.42 24.16
N ASP A 412 18.37 21.18 24.40
CA ASP A 412 17.56 22.08 25.25
C ASP A 412 16.39 21.31 25.89
N ILE A 413 16.72 20.52 26.93
CA ILE A 413 16.19 20.55 28.32
C ILE A 413 16.72 19.33 29.09
#